data_AF-A0A067QWF7-F1
#
_entry.id   AF-A0A067QWF7-F1
#
_cell.length_a   1.000
_cell.length_b   1.000
_cell.length_c   1.000
_cell.angle_alpha   90.00
_cell.angle_beta   90.00
_cell.angle_gamma   90.00
#
_symmetry.space_group_name_H-M   'P 1'
#
loop_
_entity.id
_entity.type
_entity.pdbx_description
1 polymer ?
#
loop_
_entity_poly.entity_id
_entity_poly.type
_entity_poly.pdbx_seq_one_letter_code
_entity_poly.pdbx_strand_id
1 'polypeptide(L)'
;MKSFKKIDISKSSLISLKAELSHKQEEVIKAKAQAQAQFIHPVPLPKKQTLWTKTNAGVSERAEKDLEAEQEEEDAFKKSRAALEVKSRMYDKLSQDSSVIADDTRFLVNFQQKSLDEHSKAGETSNTKEPEEEEEHFSDEDDGPLDPEEDWVDYVDCLGRTRRCLRKDLAYVKERDVNLFESLGGFDDKTKATDDGNRQTVISGEAEPELMSGDMRRELLRQKWEQQEEQLQNKTDIHYQDVLFDGEYIAFLLPSLNE
;
A
#
# COMPACT_ATOMS: atom_id res chain seq x y z
N MET A 1 -25.00 -27.92 42.24
CA MET A 1 -24.15 -26.80 41.77
C MET A 1 -22.71 -27.13 42.11
N LYS A 2 -21.82 -27.28 41.13
CA LYS A 2 -20.39 -27.58 41.39
C LYS A 2 -19.68 -26.26 41.71
N SER A 3 -19.13 -26.12 42.91
CA SER A 3 -18.32 -24.97 43.27
C SER A 3 -16.98 -25.04 42.55
N PHE A 4 -16.70 -24.04 41.71
CA PHE A 4 -15.37 -23.89 41.11
C PHE A 4 -14.43 -23.32 42.15
N LYS A 5 -13.45 -24.12 42.59
CA LYS A 5 -12.36 -23.64 43.44
C LYS A 5 -11.48 -22.73 42.59
N LYS A 6 -11.55 -21.42 42.84
CA LYS A 6 -10.66 -20.44 42.21
C LYS A 6 -9.25 -20.65 42.77
N ILE A 7 -8.34 -21.14 41.93
CA ILE A 7 -6.93 -21.26 42.27
C ILE A 7 -6.31 -19.89 41.96
N ASP A 8 -5.85 -19.19 42.99
CA ASP A 8 -5.10 -17.95 42.80
C ASP A 8 -3.62 -18.31 42.59
N ILE A 9 -3.13 -18.10 41.37
CA ILE A 9 -1.78 -18.49 40.95
C ILE A 9 -0.92 -17.23 40.95
N SER A 10 0.06 -17.17 41.86
CA SER A 10 1.02 -16.07 41.87
C SER A 10 1.91 -16.12 40.62
N LYS A 11 2.29 -14.95 40.10
CA LYS A 11 3.19 -14.84 38.93
C LYS A 11 4.51 -15.58 39.14
N SER A 12 5.02 -15.64 40.37
CA SER A 12 6.23 -16.39 40.74
C SER A 12 6.05 -17.91 40.66
N SER A 13 4.87 -18.44 41.01
CA SER A 13 4.54 -19.87 40.88
C SER A 13 4.51 -20.31 39.41
N LEU A 14 3.97 -19.46 38.53
CA LEU A 14 3.97 -19.68 37.08
C LEU A 14 5.38 -19.73 36.49
N ILE A 15 6.27 -18.84 36.94
CA ILE A 15 7.68 -18.80 36.51
C ILE A 15 8.43 -20.04 37.01
N SER A 16 8.20 -20.46 38.26
CA SER A 16 8.79 -21.68 38.82
C SER A 16 8.36 -22.93 38.04
N LEU A 17 7.08 -23.05 37.72
CA LEU A 17 6.55 -24.16 36.92
C LEU A 17 7.16 -24.18 35.51
N LYS A 18 7.30 -23.01 34.88
CA LYS A 18 7.95 -22.88 33.57
C LYS A 18 9.42 -23.32 33.61
N ALA A 19 10.15 -22.93 34.65
CA ALA A 19 11.54 -23.34 34.84
C ALA A 19 11.67 -24.86 35.03
N GLU A 20 10.80 -25.45 35.84
CA GLU A 20 10.79 -26.91 36.07
C GLU A 20 10.42 -27.69 34.80
N LEU A 21 9.42 -27.22 34.04
CA LEU A 21 9.07 -27.80 32.74
C LEU A 21 10.22 -27.73 31.74
N SER A 22 10.91 -26.59 31.66
CA SER A 22 12.08 -26.43 30.79
C SER A 22 13.19 -27.41 31.17
N HIS A 23 13.49 -27.52 32.47
CA HIS A 23 14.51 -28.46 32.94
C HIS A 23 14.15 -29.91 32.61
N LYS A 24 12.88 -30.30 32.74
CA LYS A 24 12.40 -31.65 32.38
C LYS A 24 12.45 -31.90 30.88
N GLN A 25 12.12 -30.90 30.06
CA GLN A 25 12.23 -31.01 28.60
C GLN A 25 13.70 -31.22 28.18
N GLU A 26 14.64 -30.49 28.76
CA GLU A 26 16.06 -30.69 28.51
C GLU A 26 16.55 -32.08 28.93
N GLU A 27 16.10 -32.60 30.08
CA GLU A 27 16.39 -33.97 30.52
C GLU A 27 15.89 -35.01 29.51
N VAL A 28 14.67 -34.84 28.98
CA VAL A 28 14.11 -35.74 27.96
C VAL A 28 14.88 -35.64 26.64
N ILE A 29 15.28 -34.45 26.22
CA ILE A 29 16.09 -34.26 25.01
C ILE A 29 17.46 -34.95 25.18
N LYS A 30 18.12 -34.76 26.32
CA LYS A 30 19.40 -35.41 26.63
C LYS A 30 19.26 -36.92 26.70
N ALA A 31 18.21 -37.43 27.36
CA ALA A 31 17.93 -38.87 27.42
C ALA A 31 17.62 -39.47 26.04
N LYS A 32 16.88 -38.75 25.18
CA LYS A 32 16.60 -39.16 23.80
C LYS A 32 17.85 -39.16 22.94
N ALA A 33 18.71 -38.15 23.07
CA ALA A 33 20.00 -38.09 22.37
C ALA A 33 20.95 -39.20 22.85
N GLN A 34 20.98 -39.49 24.16
CA GLN A 34 21.77 -40.58 24.72
C GLN A 34 21.23 -41.95 24.31
N ALA A 35 19.92 -42.14 24.25
CA ALA A 35 19.29 -43.36 23.73
C ALA A 35 19.57 -43.56 22.22
N GLN A 36 19.60 -42.47 21.44
CA GLN A 36 20.04 -42.51 20.03
C GLN A 36 21.54 -42.83 19.89
N ALA A 37 22.38 -42.37 20.83
CA ALA A 37 23.80 -42.68 20.84
C ALA A 37 24.11 -44.13 21.24
N GLN A 38 23.26 -44.76 22.05
CA GLN A 38 23.41 -46.18 22.44
C GLN A 38 22.76 -47.16 21.46
N PHE A 39 21.94 -46.68 20.54
CA PHE A 39 21.40 -47.51 19.46
C PHE A 39 22.41 -47.52 18.29
N ILE A 40 23.25 -48.56 18.25
CA ILE A 40 24.10 -48.83 17.09
C ILE A 40 23.18 -49.22 15.93
N HIS A 41 22.75 -48.24 15.15
CA HIS A 41 22.15 -48.49 13.86
C HIS A 41 23.23 -49.13 12.96
N PRO A 42 22.97 -50.29 12.32
CA PRO A 42 23.88 -50.80 11.31
C PRO A 42 24.09 -49.74 10.25
N VAL A 43 25.35 -49.55 9.83
CA VAL A 43 25.74 -48.61 8.77
C VAL A 43 24.75 -48.75 7.62
N PRO A 44 23.97 -47.70 7.28
CA PRO A 44 22.95 -47.82 6.26
C PRO A 44 23.65 -48.05 4.91
N LEU A 45 23.53 -49.28 4.40
CA LEU A 45 23.88 -49.59 3.02
C LEU A 45 23.07 -48.62 2.13
N PRO A 46 23.66 -48.02 1.08
CA PRO A 46 22.96 -47.09 0.21
C PRO A 46 21.68 -47.76 -0.30
N LYS A 47 20.54 -47.22 0.13
CA LYS A 47 19.22 -47.71 -0.27
C LYS A 47 19.16 -47.57 -1.79
N LYS A 48 19.16 -48.70 -2.50
CA LYS A 48 18.90 -48.72 -3.94
C LYS A 48 17.57 -48.02 -4.14
N GLN A 49 17.59 -46.89 -4.84
CA GLN A 49 16.41 -46.07 -5.10
C GLN A 49 15.39 -46.98 -5.80
N THR A 50 14.32 -47.33 -5.09
CA THR A 50 13.24 -48.11 -5.68
C THR A 50 12.61 -47.26 -6.78
N LEU A 51 12.17 -47.87 -7.88
CA LEU A 51 11.58 -47.16 -9.01
C LEU A 51 10.33 -46.33 -8.62
N TRP A 52 9.78 -46.58 -7.43
CA TRP A 52 8.65 -45.87 -6.81
C TRP A 52 9.03 -44.55 -6.11
N THR A 53 10.33 -44.30 -5.87
CA THR A 53 10.83 -43.09 -5.17
C THR A 53 11.22 -41.96 -6.11
N LYS A 54 11.06 -42.13 -7.44
CA LYS A 54 11.25 -41.03 -8.39
C LYS A 54 10.10 -40.04 -8.22
N THR A 55 10.37 -38.92 -7.56
CA THR A 55 9.46 -37.78 -7.52
C THR A 55 9.25 -37.28 -8.94
N ASN A 56 8.06 -36.73 -9.22
CA ASN A 56 7.76 -36.15 -10.51
C ASN A 56 8.77 -35.03 -10.82
N ALA A 57 9.35 -35.05 -12.02
CA ALA A 57 10.25 -34.01 -12.48
C ALA A 57 9.54 -32.65 -12.43
N GLY A 58 10.21 -31.62 -11.90
CA GLY A 58 9.66 -30.26 -11.77
C GLY A 58 8.90 -29.97 -10.46
N VAL A 59 8.75 -30.94 -9.55
CA VAL A 59 8.16 -30.66 -8.22
C VAL A 59 9.09 -29.80 -7.36
N SER A 60 10.41 -30.01 -7.44
CA SER A 60 11.39 -29.19 -6.72
C SER A 60 11.45 -27.77 -7.26
N GLU A 61 11.48 -27.61 -8.59
CA GLU A 61 11.49 -26.29 -9.24
C GLU A 61 10.21 -25.49 -8.94
N ARG A 62 9.04 -26.16 -8.91
CA ARG A 62 7.79 -25.51 -8.50
C ARG A 62 7.82 -25.09 -7.03
N ALA A 63 8.29 -25.96 -6.14
CA ALA A 63 8.39 -25.65 -4.72
C ALA A 63 9.38 -24.50 -4.45
N GLU A 64 10.48 -24.43 -5.20
CA GLU A 64 11.44 -23.32 -5.13
C GLU A 64 10.82 -22.01 -5.60
N LYS A 65 10.06 -22.05 -6.71
CA LYS A 65 9.35 -20.88 -7.22
C LYS A 65 8.24 -20.39 -6.29
N ASP A 66 7.50 -21.30 -5.66
CA ASP A 66 6.46 -20.95 -4.68
C ASP A 66 7.09 -20.27 -3.44
N LEU A 67 8.28 -20.71 -3.03
CA LEU A 67 9.04 -20.13 -1.92
C LEU A 67 9.60 -18.73 -2.28
N GLU A 68 10.11 -18.57 -3.50
CA GLU A 68 10.56 -17.26 -4.01
C GLU A 68 9.40 -16.25 -4.05
N ALA A 69 8.23 -16.66 -4.54
CA ALA A 69 7.03 -15.81 -4.53
C ALA A 69 6.59 -15.41 -3.11
N GLU A 70 6.63 -16.34 -2.15
CA GLU A 70 6.33 -16.04 -0.74
C GLU A 70 7.31 -15.02 -0.16
N GLN A 71 8.61 -15.13 -0.49
CA GLN A 71 9.62 -14.15 -0.06
C GLN A 71 9.40 -12.77 -0.68
N GLU A 72 9.07 -12.70 -1.97
CA GLU A 72 8.76 -11.43 -2.64
C GLU A 72 7.53 -10.75 -2.02
N GLU A 73 6.48 -11.52 -1.73
CA GLU A 73 5.28 -11.03 -1.05
C GLU A 73 5.58 -10.54 0.37
N GLU A 74 6.38 -11.27 1.14
CA GLU A 74 6.81 -10.84 2.47
C GLU A 74 7.59 -9.52 2.42
N ASP A 75 8.48 -9.37 1.45
CA ASP A 75 9.29 -8.16 1.32
C ASP A 75 8.46 -6.97 0.85
N ALA A 76 7.49 -7.18 -0.03
CA ALA A 76 6.49 -6.18 -0.38
C ALA A 76 5.67 -5.77 0.86
N PHE A 77 5.22 -6.73 1.66
CA PHE A 77 4.48 -6.46 2.89
C PHE A 77 5.30 -5.66 3.91
N LYS A 78 6.58 -6.01 4.11
CA LYS A 78 7.51 -5.27 4.99
C LYS A 78 7.69 -3.83 4.52
N LYS A 79 7.86 -3.60 3.21
CA LYS A 79 7.98 -2.25 2.63
C LYS A 79 6.71 -1.43 2.85
N SER A 80 5.53 -1.98 2.55
CA SER A 80 4.25 -1.30 2.78
C SER A 80 4.05 -0.96 4.26
N ARG A 81 4.40 -1.88 5.16
CA ARG A 81 4.32 -1.67 6.61
C ARG A 81 5.24 -0.54 7.06
N ALA A 82 6.49 -0.51 6.61
CA ALA A 82 7.45 0.53 6.95
C ALA A 82 6.96 1.92 6.47
N ALA A 83 6.43 1.99 5.24
CA ALA A 83 5.86 3.23 4.71
C ALA A 83 4.64 3.71 5.52
N LEU A 84 3.76 2.80 5.93
CA LEU A 84 2.62 3.12 6.78
C LEU A 84 3.03 3.60 8.17
N GLU A 85 4.08 3.01 8.75
CA GLU A 85 4.61 3.43 10.04
C GLU A 85 5.25 4.82 9.98
N VAL A 86 5.98 5.14 8.91
CA VAL A 86 6.51 6.49 8.69
C VAL A 86 5.37 7.49 8.55
N LYS A 87 4.34 7.17 7.76
CA LYS A 87 3.14 8.01 7.62
C LYS A 87 2.45 8.20 8.96
N SER A 88 2.18 7.12 9.71
CA SER A 88 1.48 7.21 10.99
C SER A 88 2.25 8.09 11.98
N ARG A 89 3.57 7.92 12.08
CA ARG A 89 4.42 8.77 12.93
C ARG A 89 4.35 10.25 12.54
N MET A 90 4.26 10.54 11.24
CA MET A 90 4.09 11.93 10.76
C MET A 90 2.71 12.47 11.15
N TYR A 91 1.65 11.68 10.94
CA TYR A 91 0.29 12.05 11.35
C TYR A 91 0.17 12.27 12.86
N ASP A 92 0.78 11.42 13.68
CA ASP A 92 0.77 11.54 15.14
C ASP A 92 1.45 12.84 15.57
N LYS A 93 2.62 13.16 15.01
CA LYS A 93 3.32 14.43 15.26
C LYS A 93 2.47 15.64 14.88
N LEU A 94 1.87 15.63 13.68
CA LEU A 94 1.00 16.71 13.22
C LEU A 94 -0.26 16.85 14.08
N SER A 95 -0.78 15.75 14.62
CA SER A 95 -1.94 15.80 15.52
C SER A 95 -1.60 16.31 16.93
N GLN A 96 -0.39 16.06 17.43
CA GLN A 96 0.05 16.46 18.77
C GLN A 96 0.58 17.90 18.79
N ASP A 97 1.40 18.27 17.80
CA ASP A 97 2.04 19.59 17.74
C ASP A 97 1.17 20.60 16.98
N SER A 98 0.00 20.92 17.53
CA SER A 98 -0.89 21.99 17.02
C SER A 98 -0.18 23.35 16.85
N SER A 99 0.94 23.57 17.54
CA SER A 99 1.75 24.80 17.51
C SER A 99 2.61 24.95 16.24
N VAL A 100 3.02 23.83 15.61
CA VAL A 100 3.80 23.84 14.36
C VAL A 100 2.90 24.13 13.14
N ILE A 101 1.59 24.07 13.35
CA ILE A 101 0.53 24.28 12.36
C ILE A 101 0.12 25.76 12.31
N ALA A 102 1.10 26.66 12.24
CA ALA A 102 0.83 28.09 12.06
C ALA A 102 0.28 28.41 10.66
N ASP A 103 0.34 27.44 9.73
CA ASP A 103 -0.09 27.58 8.35
C ASP A 103 -0.89 26.34 7.93
N ASP A 104 -2.11 26.26 8.43
CA ASP A 104 -3.12 25.21 8.14
C ASP A 104 -3.50 25.16 6.65
N THR A 105 -3.10 26.14 5.85
CA THR A 105 -3.40 26.20 4.41
C THR A 105 -2.67 25.14 3.59
N ARG A 106 -1.60 24.56 4.14
CA ARG A 106 -0.79 23.54 3.46
C ARG A 106 -1.38 22.15 3.54
N PHE A 107 -2.34 21.91 4.43
CA PHE A 107 -2.94 20.60 4.65
C PHE A 107 -4.44 20.64 4.38
N LEU A 108 -4.95 19.62 3.69
CA LEU A 108 -6.40 19.46 3.45
C LEU A 108 -7.17 19.01 4.71
N VAL A 109 -6.44 18.54 5.73
CA VAL A 109 -6.99 18.07 7.00
C VAL A 109 -6.68 19.11 8.07
N ASN A 110 -7.72 19.62 8.73
CA ASN A 110 -7.56 20.49 9.88
C ASN A 110 -7.24 19.65 11.14
N PHE A 111 -5.95 19.61 11.49
CA PHE A 111 -5.46 18.86 12.65
C PHE A 111 -5.85 19.50 13.99
N GLN A 112 -6.04 20.83 14.02
CA GLN A 112 -6.47 21.54 15.22
C GLN A 112 -7.89 21.11 15.62
N GLN A 113 -8.82 21.09 14.66
CA GLN A 113 -10.19 20.63 14.91
C GLN A 113 -10.25 19.17 15.33
N LYS A 114 -9.42 18.31 14.73
CA LYS A 114 -9.37 16.88 15.07
C LYS A 114 -8.93 16.62 16.51
N SER A 115 -7.93 17.35 17.00
CA SER A 115 -7.49 17.23 18.40
C SER A 115 -8.58 17.73 19.38
N LEU A 116 -9.32 18.78 19.03
CA LEU A 116 -10.45 19.27 19.83
C LEU A 116 -11.62 18.28 19.90
N ASP A 117 -11.94 17.61 18.79
CA ASP A 117 -12.95 16.55 18.73
C ASP A 117 -12.56 15.31 19.56
N GLU A 118 -11.27 14.99 19.63
CA GLU A 118 -10.78 13.86 20.43
C GLU A 118 -10.81 14.17 21.93
N HIS A 119 -10.46 15.39 22.34
CA HIS A 119 -10.51 15.82 23.74
C HIS A 119 -11.93 16.02 24.25
N SER A 120 -12.87 16.47 23.40
CA SER A 120 -14.29 16.56 23.76
C SER A 120 -14.91 15.18 23.97
N LYS A 121 -14.56 14.19 23.15
CA LYS A 121 -15.00 12.78 23.35
C LYS A 121 -14.36 12.11 24.56
N ALA A 122 -13.12 12.46 24.92
CA ALA A 122 -12.44 11.91 26.09
C ALA A 122 -12.87 12.56 27.43
N GLY A 123 -13.42 13.78 27.40
CA GLY A 123 -13.90 14.50 28.59
C GLY A 123 -15.29 14.10 29.10
N GLU A 124 -16.02 13.26 28.37
CA GLU A 124 -17.41 12.88 28.67
C GLU A 124 -17.56 11.59 29.49
N THR A 125 -16.58 11.24 30.31
CA THR A 125 -16.72 10.19 31.34
C THR A 125 -17.13 10.76 32.71
N SER A 126 -18.15 11.63 32.75
CA SER A 126 -18.90 11.98 33.97
C SER A 126 -19.90 13.07 33.63
N ASN A 127 -21.05 12.69 33.08
CA ASN A 127 -22.40 13.11 33.54
C ASN A 127 -23.39 12.85 32.40
N THR A 128 -24.16 11.78 32.56
CA THR A 128 -25.54 11.56 32.07
C THR A 128 -26.05 12.54 31.02
N LYS A 129 -25.84 12.20 29.75
CA LYS A 129 -26.88 12.19 28.72
C LYS A 129 -26.51 11.04 27.80
N GLU A 130 -27.32 9.99 27.85
CA GLU A 130 -27.37 9.03 26.75
C GLU A 130 -27.49 9.84 25.46
N PRO A 131 -26.75 9.50 24.40
CA PRO A 131 -27.12 10.01 23.10
C PRO A 131 -28.54 9.49 22.89
N GLU A 132 -29.51 10.40 22.78
CA GLU A 132 -30.60 10.14 21.84
C GLU A 132 -29.88 10.06 20.49
N GLU A 133 -29.36 8.86 20.22
CA GLU A 133 -29.37 8.29 18.90
C GLU A 133 -30.83 8.42 18.51
N GLU A 134 -31.16 9.54 17.84
CA GLU A 134 -32.12 9.47 16.77
C GLU A 134 -31.56 8.36 15.88
N GLU A 135 -31.94 7.13 16.21
CA GLU A 135 -32.16 6.08 15.24
C GLU A 135 -33.10 6.73 14.23
N GLU A 136 -32.52 7.49 13.30
CA GLU A 136 -33.02 7.56 11.95
C GLU A 136 -33.03 6.09 11.52
N HIS A 137 -34.13 5.45 11.86
CA HIS A 137 -34.66 4.31 11.18
C HIS A 137 -34.62 4.72 9.71
N PHE A 138 -33.53 4.37 9.04
CA PHE A 138 -33.45 4.29 7.59
C PHE A 138 -34.59 3.36 7.22
N SER A 139 -35.77 3.93 7.03
CA SER A 139 -36.82 3.26 6.31
C SER A 139 -36.20 3.00 4.95
N ASP A 140 -36.03 1.71 4.61
CA ASP A 140 -35.72 1.22 3.26
C ASP A 140 -36.82 1.58 2.23
N GLU A 141 -37.64 2.59 2.51
CA GLU A 141 -38.49 3.28 1.56
C GLU A 141 -37.61 4.35 0.89
N ASP A 142 -36.81 3.87 -0.06
CA ASP A 142 -36.18 4.66 -1.12
C ASP A 142 -37.30 5.33 -1.93
N ASP A 143 -37.85 6.43 -1.38
CA ASP A 143 -38.60 7.40 -2.16
C ASP A 143 -37.58 7.97 -3.15
N GLY A 144 -37.56 7.38 -4.35
CA GLY A 144 -36.66 7.76 -5.41
C GLY A 144 -36.67 9.28 -5.66
N PRO A 145 -35.64 9.81 -6.32
CA PRO A 145 -35.39 11.26 -6.40
C PRO A 145 -36.66 12.05 -6.69
N LEU A 146 -37.04 12.95 -5.76
CA LEU A 146 -38.23 13.79 -5.87
C LEU A 146 -38.19 14.68 -7.12
N ASP A 147 -36.98 14.97 -7.60
CA ASP A 147 -36.70 15.75 -8.80
C ASP A 147 -35.96 14.88 -9.84
N PRO A 148 -36.45 14.78 -11.10
CA PRO A 148 -35.72 14.11 -12.18
C PRO A 148 -34.29 14.66 -12.41
N GLU A 149 -33.94 15.85 -11.93
CA GLU A 149 -32.59 16.39 -12.03
C GLU A 149 -31.56 15.75 -11.06
N GLU A 150 -32.04 15.09 -10.01
CA GLU A 150 -31.23 14.38 -9.01
C GLU A 150 -30.96 12.91 -9.37
N ASP A 151 -31.49 12.45 -10.51
CA ASP A 151 -31.18 11.14 -11.05
C ASP A 151 -29.71 11.01 -11.45
N TRP A 152 -29.10 9.89 -11.09
CA TRP A 152 -27.79 9.50 -11.60
C TRP A 152 -27.88 9.10 -13.07
N VAL A 153 -26.97 9.63 -13.88
CA VAL A 153 -26.86 9.33 -15.31
C VAL A 153 -25.45 8.89 -15.64
N ASP A 154 -25.38 7.76 -16.34
CA ASP A 154 -24.14 7.21 -16.88
C ASP A 154 -23.80 7.91 -18.20
N TYR A 155 -22.55 8.35 -18.34
CA TYR A 155 -22.02 8.94 -19.57
C TYR A 155 -20.64 8.36 -19.89
N VAL A 156 -20.20 8.54 -21.12
CA VAL A 156 -18.87 8.14 -21.59
C VAL A 156 -18.04 9.41 -21.76
N ASP A 157 -16.92 9.48 -21.05
CA ASP A 157 -15.89 10.54 -21.14
C ASP A 157 -15.12 10.40 -22.48
N CYS A 158 -14.47 11.47 -22.91
CA CYS A 158 -13.62 11.55 -24.10
C CYS A 158 -12.51 10.48 -24.18
N LEU A 159 -12.12 9.85 -23.05
CA LEU A 159 -11.23 8.69 -22.99
C LEU A 159 -11.95 7.34 -23.18
N GLY A 160 -13.26 7.32 -23.45
CA GLY A 160 -14.05 6.10 -23.62
C GLY A 160 -14.39 5.37 -22.32
N ARG A 161 -14.22 6.01 -21.16
CA ARG A 161 -14.54 5.43 -19.84
C ARG A 161 -15.96 5.76 -19.44
N THR A 162 -16.69 4.79 -18.90
CA THR A 162 -18.01 5.00 -18.30
C THR A 162 -17.88 5.67 -16.94
N ARG A 163 -18.54 6.81 -16.76
CA ARG A 163 -18.59 7.60 -15.52
C ARG A 163 -20.05 7.91 -15.17
N ARG A 164 -20.32 8.20 -13.90
CA ARG A 164 -21.67 8.54 -13.40
C ARG A 164 -21.68 9.93 -12.78
N CYS A 165 -22.69 10.72 -13.08
CA CYS A 165 -22.92 12.04 -12.48
C CYS A 165 -24.42 12.31 -12.32
N LEU A 166 -24.79 13.31 -11.52
CA LEU A 166 -26.19 13.74 -11.44
C LEU A 166 -26.62 14.36 -12.77
N ARG A 167 -27.90 14.22 -13.12
CA ARG A 167 -28.46 14.75 -14.37
C ARG A 167 -28.25 16.26 -14.51
N LYS A 168 -28.37 17.02 -13.42
CA LYS A 168 -28.07 18.47 -13.38
C LYS A 168 -26.62 18.81 -13.74
N ASP A 169 -25.67 17.96 -13.37
CA ASP A 169 -24.23 18.20 -13.57
C ASP A 169 -23.74 17.72 -14.94
N LEU A 170 -24.54 16.90 -15.64
CA LEU A 170 -24.16 16.26 -16.89
C LEU A 170 -23.69 17.27 -17.96
N ALA A 171 -24.34 18.42 -18.07
CA ALA A 171 -23.96 19.44 -19.04
C ALA A 171 -22.57 20.03 -18.74
N TYR A 172 -22.34 20.42 -17.48
CA TYR A 172 -21.07 20.97 -17.02
C TYR A 172 -19.93 19.97 -17.15
N VAL A 173 -20.18 18.71 -16.78
CA VAL A 173 -19.19 17.64 -16.85
C VAL A 173 -18.80 17.34 -18.31
N LYS A 174 -19.78 17.31 -19.24
CA LYS A 174 -19.50 17.15 -20.67
C LYS A 174 -18.71 18.31 -21.26
N GLU A 175 -18.97 19.55 -20.85
CA GLU A 175 -18.20 20.70 -21.31
C GLU A 175 -16.73 20.61 -20.87
N ARG A 176 -16.49 20.23 -19.61
CA ARG A 176 -15.12 19.97 -19.11
C ARG A 176 -14.43 18.83 -19.83
N ASP A 177 -15.18 17.79 -20.17
CA ASP A 177 -14.71 16.63 -20.91
C ASP A 177 -14.27 17.01 -22.34
N VAL A 178 -15.04 17.87 -23.02
CA VAL A 178 -14.66 18.43 -24.33
C VAL A 178 -13.39 19.27 -24.22
N ASN A 179 -13.30 20.15 -23.22
CA ASN A 179 -12.09 20.96 -23.01
C ASN A 179 -10.87 20.09 -22.71
N LEU A 180 -11.05 18.99 -21.97
CA LEU A 180 -9.99 18.01 -21.72
C LEU A 180 -9.58 17.32 -23.02
N PHE A 181 -10.54 16.90 -23.85
CA PHE A 181 -10.27 16.29 -25.14
C PHE A 181 -9.49 17.21 -26.08
N GLU A 182 -9.85 18.50 -26.11
CA GLU A 182 -9.13 19.53 -26.88
C GLU A 182 -7.70 19.72 -26.34
N SER A 183 -7.53 19.78 -25.01
CA SER A 183 -6.21 19.89 -24.39
C SER A 183 -5.32 18.68 -24.64
N LEU A 184 -5.91 17.49 -24.86
CA LEU A 184 -5.20 16.25 -25.17
C LEU A 184 -4.85 16.12 -26.67
N GLY A 185 -5.08 17.17 -27.46
CA GLY A 185 -4.65 17.26 -28.85
C GLY A 185 -5.73 16.95 -29.87
N GLY A 186 -6.97 16.67 -29.46
CA GLY A 186 -8.10 16.38 -30.34
C GLY A 186 -7.87 15.14 -31.22
N PHE A 187 -8.96 14.53 -31.70
CA PHE A 187 -8.86 13.56 -32.78
C PHE A 187 -9.02 14.30 -34.11
N ASP A 188 -7.91 14.63 -34.76
CA ASP A 188 -7.90 15.17 -36.11
C ASP A 188 -8.37 14.09 -37.11
N ASP A 189 -9.68 14.05 -37.38
CA ASP A 189 -10.31 13.25 -38.44
C ASP A 189 -10.00 13.83 -39.84
N LYS A 190 -8.70 14.06 -40.10
CA LYS A 190 -8.13 14.48 -41.39
C LYS A 190 -7.08 13.49 -41.91
N THR A 191 -6.85 12.37 -41.23
CA THR A 191 -5.89 11.33 -41.66
C THR A 191 -6.52 10.14 -42.40
N LYS A 192 -7.71 10.31 -42.97
CA LYS A 192 -8.22 9.41 -44.03
C LYS A 192 -7.80 9.91 -45.41
N ALA A 193 -6.54 9.65 -45.77
CA ALA A 193 -6.09 9.33 -47.13
C ALA A 193 -4.56 9.40 -47.23
N THR A 194 -3.86 8.38 -46.74
CA THR A 194 -2.73 7.74 -47.42
C THR A 194 -2.33 6.51 -46.62
N ASP A 195 -2.48 5.36 -47.28
CA ASP A 195 -1.78 4.13 -47.02
C ASP A 195 -0.28 4.39 -46.88
N ASP A 196 0.30 4.10 -45.72
CA ASP A 196 1.64 3.52 -45.56
C ASP A 196 1.94 3.32 -44.06
N GLY A 197 2.28 2.07 -43.72
CA GLY A 197 2.49 1.62 -42.35
C GLY A 197 3.76 2.20 -41.72
N ASN A 198 3.64 3.35 -41.05
CA ASN A 198 4.52 3.72 -39.94
C ASN A 198 3.86 4.84 -39.10
N ARG A 199 3.05 4.48 -38.10
CA ARG A 199 2.51 5.47 -37.14
C ARG A 199 3.58 5.80 -36.10
N GLN A 200 4.55 6.61 -36.50
CA GLN A 200 5.39 7.39 -35.58
C GLN A 200 4.49 8.47 -34.96
N THR A 201 4.05 8.25 -33.73
CA THR A 201 3.50 9.31 -32.87
C THR A 201 4.61 10.30 -32.57
N VAL A 202 4.53 11.49 -33.14
CA VAL A 202 5.38 12.63 -32.76
C VAL A 202 4.50 13.60 -31.98
N ILE A 203 4.72 13.68 -30.67
CA ILE A 203 4.40 14.86 -29.87
C ILE A 203 5.69 15.26 -29.15
N SER A 204 6.06 16.50 -29.41
CA SER A 204 7.31 17.17 -29.14
C SER A 204 7.61 17.31 -27.64
N GLY A 205 8.81 16.88 -27.23
CA GLY A 205 9.38 17.13 -25.91
C GLY A 205 10.84 16.73 -25.90
N GLU A 206 11.71 17.69 -26.25
CA GLU A 206 13.18 17.62 -26.26
C GLU A 206 13.80 16.56 -27.21
N ALA A 207 14.82 16.99 -27.97
CA ALA A 207 15.59 16.11 -28.83
C ALA A 207 16.41 15.14 -27.96
N GLU A 208 15.78 14.06 -27.51
CA GLU A 208 16.49 12.86 -27.09
C GLU A 208 17.41 12.46 -28.26
N PRO A 209 18.72 12.26 -28.05
CA PRO A 209 19.61 11.83 -29.12
C PRO A 209 19.09 10.49 -29.65
N GLU A 210 18.54 10.53 -30.86
CA GLU A 210 17.79 9.45 -31.55
C GLU A 210 18.64 8.18 -31.83
N LEU A 211 19.88 8.17 -31.34
CA LEU A 211 20.89 7.12 -31.51
C LEU A 211 21.20 6.37 -30.20
N MET A 212 20.43 6.56 -29.12
CA MET A 212 20.61 5.76 -27.90
C MET A 212 19.86 4.43 -28.03
N SER A 213 20.56 3.32 -27.80
CA SER A 213 19.94 1.99 -27.74
C SER A 213 18.96 1.91 -26.56
N GLY A 214 17.96 1.02 -26.65
CA GLY A 214 16.98 0.83 -25.56
C GLY A 214 17.64 0.47 -24.22
N ASP A 215 18.82 -0.15 -24.25
CA ASP A 215 19.63 -0.42 -23.05
C ASP A 215 20.22 0.85 -22.44
N MET A 216 20.74 1.77 -23.25
CA MET A 216 21.26 3.05 -22.75
C MET A 216 20.15 3.91 -22.14
N ARG A 217 18.92 3.84 -22.69
CA ARG A 217 17.78 4.54 -22.11
C ARG A 217 17.44 3.99 -20.72
N ARG A 218 17.39 2.66 -20.58
CA ARG A 218 17.17 2.02 -19.27
C ARG A 218 18.25 2.38 -18.26
N GLU A 219 19.51 2.43 -18.70
CA GLU A 219 20.65 2.79 -17.86
C GLU A 219 20.58 4.25 -17.39
N LEU A 220 20.16 5.18 -18.26
CA LEU A 220 19.95 6.58 -17.86
C LEU A 220 18.84 6.73 -16.81
N LEU A 221 17.74 5.98 -16.94
CA LEU A 221 16.68 5.98 -15.93
C LEU A 221 17.19 5.45 -14.60
N ARG A 222 17.98 4.36 -14.62
CA ARG A 222 18.61 3.81 -13.42
C ARG A 222 19.50 4.86 -12.74
N GLN A 223 20.37 5.53 -13.49
CA GLN A 223 21.27 6.55 -12.94
C GLN A 223 20.50 7.73 -12.33
N LYS A 224 19.39 8.16 -12.96
CA LYS A 224 18.52 9.20 -12.39
C LYS A 224 17.91 8.77 -11.07
N TRP A 225 17.44 7.53 -10.98
CA TRP A 225 16.90 6.98 -9.74
C TRP A 225 17.94 6.91 -8.62
N GLU A 226 19.15 6.42 -8.91
CA GLU A 226 20.23 6.35 -7.93
C GLU A 226 20.59 7.75 -7.39
N GLN A 227 20.65 8.76 -8.27
CA GLN A 227 20.91 10.14 -7.87
C GLN A 227 19.77 10.72 -7.01
N GLN A 228 18.51 10.45 -7.36
CA GLN A 228 17.37 10.91 -6.57
C GLN A 228 17.37 10.25 -5.18
N GLU A 229 17.64 8.94 -5.09
CA GLU A 229 17.78 8.25 -3.80
C GLU A 229 18.91 8.84 -2.96
N GLU A 230 20.08 9.11 -3.55
CA GLU A 230 21.20 9.71 -2.83
C GLU A 230 20.86 11.12 -2.31
N GLN A 231 20.15 11.92 -3.12
CA GLN A 231 19.65 13.23 -2.69
C GLN A 231 18.63 13.11 -1.54
N LEU A 232 17.73 12.13 -1.59
CA LEU A 232 16.77 11.86 -0.51
C LEU A 232 17.45 11.38 0.77
N GLN A 233 18.49 10.55 0.65
CA GLN A 233 19.29 10.11 1.81
C GLN A 233 20.06 11.27 2.45
N ASN A 234 20.50 12.23 1.66
CA ASN A 234 21.23 13.41 2.15
C ASN A 234 20.31 14.51 2.72
N LYS A 235 19.03 14.53 2.35
CA LYS A 235 18.05 15.47 2.92
C LYS A 235 17.71 15.08 4.36
N THR A 236 17.77 16.04 5.27
CA THR A 236 17.41 15.85 6.69
C THR A 236 15.90 15.91 6.94
N ASP A 237 15.14 16.56 6.06
CA ASP A 237 13.69 16.69 6.12
C ASP A 237 13.09 16.22 4.79
N ILE A 238 12.24 15.20 4.84
CA ILE A 238 11.68 14.52 3.67
C ILE A 238 10.28 15.10 3.43
N HIS A 239 10.07 15.77 2.30
CA HIS A 239 8.78 16.36 1.94
C HIS A 239 7.83 15.32 1.31
N TYR A 240 6.52 15.53 1.33
CA TYR A 240 5.57 14.59 0.71
C TYR A 240 5.83 14.39 -0.79
N GLN A 241 6.24 15.45 -1.48
CA GLN A 241 6.64 15.43 -2.90
C GLN A 241 7.81 14.48 -3.18
N ASP A 242 8.69 14.27 -2.19
CA ASP A 242 9.88 13.42 -2.31
C ASP A 242 9.54 11.91 -2.25
N VAL A 243 8.31 11.56 -1.86
CA VAL A 243 7.82 10.17 -1.71
C VAL A 243 6.73 9.85 -2.75
N LEU A 244 6.35 10.82 -3.58
CA LEU A 244 5.42 10.56 -4.68
C LEU A 244 6.12 9.68 -5.72
N PHE A 245 5.44 8.59 -6.09
CA PHE A 245 5.89 7.73 -7.17
C PHE A 245 5.59 8.44 -8.49
N ASP A 246 6.62 9.06 -9.07
CA ASP A 246 6.53 9.73 -10.36
C ASP A 246 6.40 8.68 -11.47
N GLY A 247 5.17 8.22 -11.70
CA GLY A 247 4.76 7.43 -12.86
C GLY A 247 4.71 8.25 -14.15
N GLU A 248 5.83 8.95 -14.44
CA GLU A 248 6.24 9.62 -15.68
C GLU A 248 6.06 11.16 -15.85
N TYR A 249 7.13 11.70 -16.48
CA TYR A 249 7.33 12.95 -17.25
C TYR A 249 7.73 14.28 -16.57
N ILE A 250 9.03 14.58 -16.74
CA ILE A 250 9.68 15.88 -17.02
C ILE A 250 9.00 17.11 -16.41
N ALA A 251 9.51 17.53 -15.24
CA ALA A 251 9.33 18.89 -14.74
C ALA A 251 10.69 19.61 -14.68
N PHE A 252 10.86 20.52 -15.63
CA PHE A 252 11.81 21.61 -15.76
C PHE A 252 12.75 21.90 -14.58
N LEU A 253 14.04 21.81 -14.89
CA LEU A 253 15.12 22.49 -14.18
C LEU A 253 14.91 24.00 -14.34
N LEU A 254 14.45 24.69 -13.30
CA LEU A 254 14.43 26.16 -13.28
C LEU A 254 15.88 26.68 -13.32
N PRO A 255 16.23 27.63 -14.21
CA PRO A 255 17.52 28.27 -14.18
C PRO A 255 17.63 29.08 -12.89
N SER A 256 18.75 28.92 -12.18
CA SER A 256 19.16 29.82 -11.11
C SER A 256 19.20 31.26 -11.63
N LEU A 257 18.27 32.10 -11.16
CA LEU A 257 18.41 33.54 -11.26
C LEU A 257 19.47 33.98 -10.26
N ASN A 258 20.69 34.18 -10.77
CA ASN A 258 21.64 35.08 -10.16
C ASN A 258 21.20 36.51 -10.48
N GLU A 259 20.82 37.26 -9.45
CA GLU A 259 21.23 38.66 -9.23
C GLU A 259 21.09 39.01 -7.73
#